data_AF-A0A7L5ADC0-F1
#
_entry.id   AF-A0A7L5ADC0-F1
#
_cell.length_a   1.000
_cell.length_b   1.000
_cell.length_c   1.000
_cell.angle_alpha   90.00
_cell.angle_beta   90.00
_cell.angle_gamma   90.00
#
_symmetry.space_group_name_H-M   'P 1'
#
loop_
_entity.id
_entity.type
_entity.pdbx_description
1 polymer ?
#
loop_
_entity_poly.entity_id
_entity_poly.type
_entity_poly.pdbx_seq_one_letter_code
_entity_poly.pdbx_strand_id
1 'polypeptide(L)'
;MRVWIAVAWVCLPCALVAQKKPKNGEPDNRSGYDRSARATLLHDAIVYVGADDAAQKVSEVTPGHEVVVIQRSGPWIKVFANSDTPDQPEDRPEFAEEQVQSPESGWIKDKGVVDAHTEGGDAILFGTAANLEEEASEPHAPKDAASAAHLLYRRVWEYFPDSPLASEAAFRSADIRWQLEKRDVSTLPSAKEQESYLRPQLYEGEMKRVMKMYPGSKQAMLAAYDLIDNKLCGDWQGLPKCPEMEAVLYLKYADQFPESPRAAEAMYHAIYRKGVLVSMYNFDEDKKRADDAAKQVQALAAEMKDRFGKTDYAARAQSIAYKVRQGIPIFGSDRD
;
A
#
# COMPACT_ATOMS: atom_id res chain seq x y z
N MET A 1 15.22 -75.94 -28.40
CA MET A 1 14.16 -74.93 -28.57
C MET A 1 13.22 -75.00 -27.39
N ARG A 2 13.29 -74.04 -26.47
CA ARG A 2 12.33 -73.89 -25.35
C ARG A 2 11.96 -72.42 -25.25
N VAL A 3 10.65 -72.20 -25.38
CA VAL A 3 9.94 -70.93 -25.39
C VAL A 3 10.08 -70.23 -24.05
N TRP A 4 10.43 -68.94 -24.05
CA TRP A 4 10.37 -68.06 -22.89
C TRP A 4 9.21 -67.09 -23.05
N ILE A 5 8.32 -67.10 -22.06
CA ILE A 5 7.14 -66.26 -21.92
C ILE A 5 7.58 -64.90 -21.36
N ALA A 6 7.24 -63.83 -22.06
CA ALA A 6 7.44 -62.46 -21.60
C ALA A 6 6.38 -62.09 -20.56
N VAL A 7 6.81 -61.69 -19.37
CA VAL A 7 5.97 -61.07 -18.34
C VAL A 7 6.16 -59.57 -18.43
N ALA A 8 5.14 -58.85 -18.88
CA ALA A 8 5.09 -57.39 -18.89
C ALA A 8 4.61 -56.89 -17.53
N TRP A 9 5.48 -56.17 -16.80
CA TRP A 9 5.10 -55.36 -15.65
C TRP A 9 4.67 -53.98 -16.14
N VAL A 10 3.39 -53.66 -15.99
CA VAL A 10 2.85 -52.31 -16.19
C VAL A 10 2.92 -51.57 -14.86
N CYS A 11 3.88 -50.66 -14.73
CA CYS A 11 3.88 -49.66 -13.67
C CYS A 11 2.91 -48.53 -14.06
N LEU A 12 1.78 -48.42 -13.38
CA LEU A 12 0.94 -47.22 -13.39
C LEU A 12 1.64 -46.11 -12.57
N PRO A 13 1.87 -44.91 -13.12
CA PRO A 13 2.12 -43.74 -12.29
C PRO A 13 0.78 -43.14 -11.86
N CYS A 14 0.50 -43.19 -10.56
CA CYS A 14 -0.49 -42.31 -9.93
C CYS A 14 -0.05 -40.86 -10.14
N ALA A 15 -0.74 -40.14 -11.03
CA ALA A 15 -0.60 -38.70 -11.14
C ALA A 15 -1.24 -38.05 -9.91
N LEU A 16 -0.41 -37.73 -8.92
CA LEU A 16 -0.73 -36.72 -7.91
C LEU A 16 -0.92 -35.40 -8.64
N VAL A 17 -2.17 -34.96 -8.77
CA VAL A 17 -2.49 -33.59 -9.22
C VAL A 17 -2.14 -32.66 -8.07
N ALA A 18 -0.86 -32.27 -8.00
CA ALA A 18 -0.43 -31.14 -7.19
C ALA A 18 -1.06 -29.88 -7.80
N GLN A 19 -2.01 -29.26 -7.11
CA GLN A 19 -2.50 -27.93 -7.44
C GLN A 19 -1.30 -26.97 -7.44
N LYS A 20 -0.89 -26.57 -8.63
CA LYS A 20 0.15 -25.56 -8.83
C LYS A 20 -0.39 -24.24 -8.28
N LYS A 21 0.27 -23.68 -7.25
CA LYS A 21 0.06 -22.29 -6.83
C LYS A 21 0.21 -21.39 -8.07
N PRO A 22 -0.76 -20.53 -8.39
CA PRO A 22 -0.66 -19.66 -9.56
C PRO A 22 0.54 -18.70 -9.40
N LYS A 23 1.26 -18.48 -10.50
CA LYS A 23 2.41 -17.58 -10.54
C LYS A 23 1.93 -16.14 -10.46
N ASN A 24 2.65 -15.32 -9.69
CA ASN A 24 2.40 -13.88 -9.55
C ASN A 24 2.33 -13.18 -10.93
N GLY A 25 1.13 -12.82 -11.39
CA GLY A 25 0.88 -12.12 -12.66
C GLY A 25 -0.26 -12.70 -13.51
N GLU A 26 -0.86 -13.81 -13.11
CA GLU A 26 -2.07 -14.35 -13.74
C GLU A 26 -3.31 -13.56 -13.25
N PRO A 27 -4.29 -13.25 -14.13
CA PRO A 27 -5.54 -12.59 -13.72
C PRO A 27 -6.16 -13.36 -12.55
N ASP A 28 -6.47 -12.64 -11.47
CA ASP A 28 -6.96 -13.25 -10.24
C ASP A 28 -8.35 -13.88 -10.48
N ASN A 29 -8.36 -15.15 -10.88
CA ASN A 29 -9.55 -16.00 -10.99
C ASN A 29 -10.02 -16.51 -9.62
N ARG A 30 -9.57 -15.89 -8.51
CA ARG A 30 -9.94 -16.28 -7.15
C ARG A 30 -11.44 -16.23 -6.86
N SER A 31 -12.23 -15.41 -7.57
CA SER A 31 -13.69 -15.40 -7.38
C SER A 31 -14.44 -16.46 -8.20
N GLY A 32 -13.80 -17.13 -9.17
CA GLY A 32 -14.47 -18.12 -10.03
C GLY A 32 -15.56 -17.57 -10.97
N TYR A 33 -15.81 -16.26 -10.96
CA TYR A 33 -16.81 -15.58 -11.79
C TYR A 33 -16.16 -14.86 -12.98
N ASP A 34 -16.91 -14.78 -14.10
CA ASP A 34 -16.52 -14.00 -15.27
C ASP A 34 -16.24 -12.54 -14.87
N ARG A 35 -15.12 -11.99 -15.34
CA ARG A 35 -14.76 -10.58 -15.09
C ARG A 35 -15.81 -9.62 -15.62
N SER A 36 -16.50 -9.99 -16.69
CA SER A 36 -17.59 -9.18 -17.27
C SER A 36 -18.82 -9.07 -16.35
N ALA A 37 -18.99 -10.00 -15.41
CA ALA A 37 -20.08 -9.99 -14.45
C ALA A 37 -19.78 -9.18 -13.18
N ARG A 38 -18.54 -8.71 -13.01
CA ARG A 38 -18.14 -7.93 -11.84
C ARG A 38 -18.56 -6.48 -12.01
N ALA A 39 -19.17 -5.94 -10.96
CA ALA A 39 -19.56 -4.56 -10.87
C ALA A 39 -19.23 -4.02 -9.48
N THR A 40 -19.38 -2.72 -9.30
CA THR A 40 -19.29 -2.07 -8.00
C THR A 40 -20.35 -1.00 -7.88
N LEU A 41 -20.56 -0.51 -6.66
CA LEU A 41 -21.56 0.48 -6.32
C LEU A 41 -20.90 1.81 -5.97
N LEU A 42 -21.54 2.91 -6.38
CA LEU A 42 -21.13 4.28 -6.05
C LEU A 42 -21.78 4.82 -4.77
N HIS A 43 -22.75 4.10 -4.20
CA HIS A 43 -23.48 4.49 -2.99
C HIS A 43 -23.86 3.25 -2.18
N ASP A 44 -24.24 3.45 -0.91
CA ASP A 44 -24.76 2.37 -0.07
C ASP A 44 -26.00 1.75 -0.71
N ALA A 45 -25.98 0.44 -0.91
CA ALA A 45 -27.09 -0.32 -1.47
C ALA A 45 -27.56 -1.41 -0.51
N ILE A 46 -28.87 -1.47 -0.30
CA ILE A 46 -29.49 -2.51 0.50
C ILE A 46 -29.73 -3.73 -0.39
N VAL A 47 -29.31 -4.88 0.09
CA VAL A 47 -29.57 -6.20 -0.52
C VAL A 47 -30.89 -6.74 0.01
N TYR A 48 -31.78 -7.09 -0.90
CA TYR A 48 -33.12 -7.60 -0.60
C TYR A 48 -33.24 -9.09 -0.96
N VAL A 49 -34.09 -9.84 -0.25
CA VAL A 49 -34.38 -11.25 -0.59
C VAL A 49 -35.12 -11.36 -1.93
N GLY A 50 -35.87 -10.33 -2.33
CA GLY A 50 -36.64 -10.27 -3.57
C GLY A 50 -36.54 -8.92 -4.27
N ALA A 51 -36.94 -8.87 -5.54
CA ALA A 51 -36.94 -7.66 -6.37
C ALA A 51 -38.15 -6.74 -6.07
N ASP A 52 -38.29 -6.34 -4.80
CA ASP A 52 -39.38 -5.49 -4.31
C ASP A 52 -38.91 -4.60 -3.14
N ASP A 53 -39.42 -3.37 -3.08
CA ASP A 53 -39.09 -2.39 -2.04
C ASP A 53 -39.62 -2.79 -0.66
N ALA A 54 -40.67 -3.62 -0.61
CA ALA A 54 -41.22 -4.17 0.62
C ALA A 54 -40.55 -5.49 1.06
N ALA A 55 -39.60 -6.02 0.28
CA ALA A 55 -38.92 -7.26 0.61
C ALA A 55 -38.04 -7.12 1.86
N GLN A 56 -37.77 -8.24 2.52
CA GLN A 56 -36.86 -8.28 3.67
C GLN A 56 -35.44 -7.89 3.23
N LYS A 57 -34.81 -7.04 4.04
CA LYS A 57 -33.40 -6.64 3.90
C LYS A 57 -32.50 -7.75 4.44
N VAL A 58 -31.49 -8.12 3.66
CA VAL A 58 -30.50 -9.15 3.97
C VAL A 58 -29.25 -8.50 4.53
N SER A 59 -28.68 -7.54 3.78
CA SER A 59 -27.44 -6.86 4.10
C SER A 59 -27.34 -5.52 3.38
N GLU A 60 -26.22 -4.84 3.62
CA GLU A 60 -25.86 -3.57 3.02
C GLU A 60 -24.50 -3.71 2.33
N VAL A 61 -24.37 -3.12 1.16
CA VAL A 61 -23.12 -3.05 0.39
C VAL A 61 -22.72 -1.60 0.31
N THR A 62 -21.55 -1.27 0.85
CA THR A 62 -20.98 0.07 0.81
C THR A 62 -20.23 0.30 -0.50
N PRO A 63 -19.92 1.56 -0.87
CA PRO A 63 -19.30 1.88 -2.15
C PRO A 63 -17.94 1.21 -2.33
N GLY A 64 -17.64 0.81 -3.57
CA GLY A 64 -16.36 0.18 -3.94
C GLY A 64 -16.29 -1.32 -3.71
N HIS A 65 -17.18 -1.90 -2.90
CA HIS A 65 -17.26 -3.36 -2.77
C HIS A 65 -17.60 -4.03 -4.09
N GLU A 66 -16.98 -5.19 -4.34
CA GLU A 66 -17.26 -6.00 -5.52
C GLU A 66 -18.63 -6.68 -5.36
N VAL A 67 -19.44 -6.57 -6.40
CA VAL A 67 -20.67 -7.36 -6.55
C VAL A 67 -20.60 -8.11 -7.88
N VAL A 68 -21.08 -9.35 -7.89
CA VAL A 68 -21.18 -10.13 -9.12
C VAL A 68 -22.62 -10.14 -9.60
N VAL A 69 -22.88 -9.55 -10.76
CA VAL A 69 -24.19 -9.48 -11.38
C VAL A 69 -24.54 -10.82 -12.04
N ILE A 70 -25.59 -11.46 -11.53
CA ILE A 70 -26.08 -12.75 -12.02
C ILE A 70 -27.16 -12.53 -13.10
N GLN A 71 -28.09 -11.61 -12.82
CA GLN A 71 -29.27 -11.39 -13.65
C GLN A 71 -29.76 -9.96 -13.49
N ARG A 72 -30.18 -9.33 -14.58
CA ARG A 72 -30.91 -8.05 -14.56
C ARG A 72 -32.40 -8.29 -14.83
N SER A 73 -33.28 -7.65 -14.06
CA SER A 73 -34.74 -7.75 -14.16
C SER A 73 -35.39 -6.39 -13.90
N GLY A 74 -35.59 -5.61 -14.96
CA GLY A 74 -36.16 -4.26 -14.87
C GLY A 74 -35.26 -3.34 -14.04
N PRO A 75 -35.77 -2.65 -13.00
CA PRO A 75 -34.97 -1.76 -12.14
C PRO A 75 -34.14 -2.50 -11.08
N TRP A 76 -34.16 -3.83 -11.08
CA TRP A 76 -33.48 -4.67 -10.08
C TRP A 76 -32.44 -5.56 -10.73
N ILE A 77 -31.36 -5.80 -10.01
CA ILE A 77 -30.32 -6.77 -10.40
C ILE A 77 -30.08 -7.75 -9.26
N LYS A 78 -29.98 -9.03 -9.62
CA LYS A 78 -29.61 -10.10 -8.71
C LYS A 78 -28.10 -10.19 -8.64
N VAL A 79 -27.55 -10.07 -7.45
CA VAL A 79 -26.11 -10.02 -7.21
C VAL A 79 -25.67 -11.03 -6.15
N PHE A 80 -24.40 -11.41 -6.22
CA PHE A 80 -23.63 -11.85 -5.06
C PHE A 80 -22.90 -10.63 -4.49
N ALA A 81 -23.31 -10.21 -3.30
CA ALA A 81 -22.75 -9.08 -2.57
C ALA A 81 -21.52 -9.50 -1.75
N ASN A 82 -20.63 -8.53 -1.51
CA ASN A 82 -19.41 -8.70 -0.71
C ASN A 82 -18.56 -9.89 -1.21
N SER A 83 -18.37 -10.00 -2.53
CA SER A 83 -17.52 -11.04 -3.14
C SER A 83 -16.03 -10.76 -2.98
N ASP A 84 -15.67 -9.67 -2.31
CA ASP A 84 -14.29 -9.29 -2.03
C ASP A 84 -13.59 -10.35 -1.20
N THR A 85 -12.52 -10.89 -1.77
CA THR A 85 -11.61 -11.72 -1.00
C THR A 85 -10.71 -10.80 -0.17
N PRO A 86 -10.66 -10.92 1.16
CA PRO A 86 -9.73 -10.13 1.96
C PRO A 86 -8.30 -10.43 1.51
N ASP A 87 -7.49 -9.38 1.35
CA ASP A 87 -6.08 -9.58 0.99
C ASP A 87 -5.38 -10.37 2.08
N GLN A 88 -4.74 -11.48 1.67
CA GLN A 88 -4.00 -12.31 2.61
C GLN A 88 -2.64 -11.64 2.89
N PRO A 89 -2.26 -11.44 4.16
CA PRO A 89 -0.91 -10.97 4.48
C PRO A 89 0.12 -12.00 4.01
N GLU A 90 1.28 -11.53 3.53
CA GLU A 90 2.37 -12.41 3.06
C GLU A 90 2.83 -13.39 4.16
N ASP A 91 2.68 -13.00 5.44
CA ASP A 91 3.10 -13.77 6.63
C ASP A 91 1.95 -14.52 7.34
N ARG A 92 0.85 -14.84 6.63
CA ARG A 92 -0.26 -15.60 7.23
C ARG A 92 0.25 -16.98 7.70
N PRO A 93 -0.01 -17.40 8.96
CA PRO A 93 0.30 -18.76 9.40
C PRO A 93 -0.45 -19.76 8.50
N GLU A 94 0.23 -20.77 7.98
CA GLU A 94 -0.36 -21.78 7.07
C GLU A 94 -1.54 -22.55 7.70
N PHE A 95 -1.72 -22.43 9.01
CA PHE A 95 -2.80 -23.06 9.79
C PHE A 95 -3.98 -22.14 10.11
N ALA A 96 -3.99 -20.89 9.62
CA ALA A 96 -5.14 -20.02 9.79
C ALA A 96 -6.28 -20.50 8.87
N GLU A 97 -7.40 -20.94 9.45
CA GLU A 97 -8.59 -21.34 8.67
C GLU A 97 -8.99 -20.20 7.72
N GLU A 98 -9.19 -20.54 6.44
CA GLU A 98 -9.78 -19.63 5.47
C GLU A 98 -11.25 -19.42 5.84
N GLN A 99 -11.53 -18.41 6.67
CA GLN A 99 -12.87 -17.83 6.74
C GLN A 99 -13.13 -17.11 5.42
N VAL A 100 -13.46 -17.87 4.37
CA VAL A 100 -14.05 -17.32 3.16
C VAL A 100 -15.45 -16.87 3.57
N GLN A 101 -15.64 -15.57 3.75
CA GLN A 101 -17.00 -15.02 3.87
C GLN A 101 -17.77 -15.48 2.63
N SER A 102 -18.83 -16.26 2.84
CA SER A 102 -19.65 -16.73 1.73
C SER A 102 -20.42 -15.54 1.20
N PRO A 103 -20.28 -15.20 -0.10
CA PRO A 103 -20.94 -14.04 -0.65
C PRO A 103 -22.45 -14.18 -0.53
N GLU A 104 -23.12 -13.10 -0.12
CA GLU A 104 -24.56 -13.13 0.12
C GLU A 104 -25.31 -12.86 -1.19
N SER A 105 -26.23 -13.75 -1.56
CA SER A 105 -27.04 -13.56 -2.76
C SER A 105 -28.30 -12.74 -2.46
N GLY A 106 -28.61 -11.75 -3.28
CA GLY A 106 -29.87 -11.02 -3.17
C GLY A 106 -30.12 -10.08 -4.36
N TRP A 107 -31.08 -9.19 -4.19
CA TRP A 107 -31.47 -8.20 -5.19
C TRP A 107 -31.10 -6.80 -4.73
N ILE A 108 -30.49 -6.02 -5.61
CA ILE A 108 -30.23 -4.59 -5.40
C ILE A 108 -30.86 -3.78 -6.53
N LYS A 109 -31.03 -2.48 -6.31
CA LYS A 109 -31.49 -1.58 -7.38
C LYS A 109 -30.37 -1.34 -8.38
N ASP A 110 -30.70 -1.28 -9.67
CA ASP A 110 -29.77 -0.94 -10.76
C ASP A 110 -29.50 0.57 -10.81
N LYS A 111 -29.04 1.13 -9.68
CA LYS A 111 -28.70 2.55 -9.53
C LYS A 111 -27.28 2.64 -9.02
N GLY A 112 -26.46 3.45 -9.68
CA GLY A 112 -25.06 3.63 -9.28
C GLY A 112 -24.20 2.37 -9.42
N VAL A 113 -24.63 1.39 -10.24
CA VAL A 113 -23.86 0.18 -10.53
C VAL A 113 -22.94 0.48 -11.70
N VAL A 114 -21.64 0.27 -11.51
CA VAL A 114 -20.60 0.47 -12.53
C VAL A 114 -19.88 -0.86 -12.77
N ASP A 115 -19.85 -1.28 -14.02
CA ASP A 115 -19.14 -2.46 -14.51
C ASP A 115 -18.09 -2.08 -15.56
N ALA A 116 -17.31 -3.05 -16.05
CA ALA A 116 -16.28 -2.83 -17.06
C ALA A 116 -16.82 -2.36 -18.43
N HIS A 117 -18.14 -2.43 -18.66
CA HIS A 117 -18.80 -2.01 -19.90
C HIS A 117 -19.43 -0.61 -19.81
N THR A 118 -19.43 -0.02 -18.61
CA THR A 118 -19.98 1.31 -18.38
C THR A 118 -19.13 2.35 -19.10
N GLU A 119 -19.76 3.15 -19.97
CA GLU A 119 -19.09 4.22 -20.71
C GLU A 119 -18.49 5.25 -19.75
N GLY A 120 -17.18 5.51 -19.87
CA GLY A 120 -16.45 6.39 -18.95
C GLY A 120 -16.40 5.87 -17.50
N GLY A 121 -16.60 4.57 -17.29
CA GLY A 121 -16.63 3.98 -15.94
C GLY A 121 -15.35 4.21 -15.14
N ASP A 122 -14.20 4.29 -15.79
CA ASP A 122 -12.92 4.64 -15.17
C ASP A 122 -12.94 6.04 -14.56
N ALA A 123 -13.38 7.04 -15.31
CA ALA A 123 -13.49 8.42 -14.85
C ALA A 123 -14.56 8.60 -13.77
N ILE A 124 -15.68 7.87 -13.88
CA ILE A 124 -16.75 7.88 -12.87
C ILE A 124 -16.21 7.33 -11.55
N LEU A 125 -15.62 6.13 -11.56
CA LEU A 125 -15.07 5.50 -10.35
C LEU A 125 -13.95 6.35 -9.74
N PHE A 126 -13.04 6.85 -10.56
CA PHE A 126 -11.94 7.70 -10.11
C PHE A 126 -12.45 9.00 -9.49
N GLY A 127 -13.41 9.67 -10.14
CA GLY A 127 -13.98 10.92 -9.64
C GLY A 127 -14.75 10.74 -8.32
N THR A 128 -15.53 9.66 -8.21
CA THR A 128 -16.22 9.33 -6.95
C THR A 128 -15.22 9.01 -5.84
N ALA A 129 -14.16 8.25 -6.14
CA ALA A 129 -13.10 7.94 -5.19
C ALA A 129 -12.37 9.22 -4.71
N ALA A 130 -12.08 10.15 -5.62
CA ALA A 130 -11.44 11.41 -5.29
C ALA A 130 -12.31 12.29 -4.38
N ASN A 131 -13.61 12.36 -4.62
CA ASN A 131 -14.52 13.11 -3.75
C ASN A 131 -14.58 12.50 -2.34
N LEU A 132 -14.61 11.16 -2.23
CA LEU A 132 -14.60 10.46 -0.94
C LEU A 132 -13.25 10.58 -0.22
N GLU A 133 -12.14 10.60 -0.95
CA GLU A 133 -10.81 10.87 -0.40
C GLU A 133 -10.70 12.29 0.16
N GLU A 134 -11.24 13.28 -0.57
CA GLU A 134 -11.34 14.67 -0.10
C GLU A 134 -12.23 14.76 1.15
N GLU A 135 -13.41 14.14 1.13
CA GLU A 135 -14.30 14.09 2.29
C GLU A 135 -13.65 13.38 3.49
N ALA A 136 -12.85 12.34 3.24
CA ALA A 136 -12.09 11.63 4.28
C ALA A 136 -11.00 12.49 4.94
N SER A 137 -10.57 13.57 4.29
CA SER A 137 -9.58 14.51 4.83
C SER A 137 -10.17 15.54 5.79
N GLU A 138 -11.50 15.63 5.87
CA GLU A 138 -12.20 16.57 6.75
C GLU A 138 -12.16 16.14 8.23
N PRO A 139 -12.17 17.09 9.19
CA PRO A 139 -12.11 16.79 10.63
C PRO A 139 -13.24 15.86 11.15
N HIS A 140 -14.38 15.84 10.46
CA HIS A 140 -15.57 15.04 10.80
C HIS A 140 -16.02 14.18 9.61
N ALA A 141 -15.06 13.62 8.88
CA ALA A 141 -15.31 12.71 7.77
C ALA A 141 -16.24 11.55 8.16
N PRO A 142 -17.08 11.06 7.22
CA PRO A 142 -17.77 9.79 7.38
C PRO A 142 -16.76 8.67 7.64
N LYS A 143 -17.09 7.77 8.57
CA LYS A 143 -16.20 6.71 9.04
C LYS A 143 -15.64 5.85 7.89
N ASP A 144 -16.46 5.59 6.88
CA ASP A 144 -16.14 4.65 5.81
C ASP A 144 -15.65 5.33 4.52
N ALA A 145 -15.54 6.68 4.49
CA ALA A 145 -15.17 7.43 3.30
C ALA A 145 -13.79 7.02 2.74
N ALA A 146 -12.78 6.89 3.61
CA ALA A 146 -11.44 6.47 3.21
C ALA A 146 -11.44 5.03 2.66
N SER A 147 -12.12 4.10 3.33
CA SER A 147 -12.22 2.70 2.90
C SER A 147 -12.94 2.59 1.56
N ALA A 148 -14.03 3.33 1.37
CA ALA A 148 -14.78 3.38 0.11
C ALA A 148 -13.92 3.98 -1.02
N ALA A 149 -13.18 5.06 -0.77
CA ALA A 149 -12.24 5.64 -1.73
C ALA A 149 -11.16 4.63 -2.15
N HIS A 150 -10.55 3.94 -1.18
CA HIS A 150 -9.57 2.89 -1.43
C HIS A 150 -10.12 1.81 -2.38
N LEU A 151 -11.33 1.32 -2.11
CA LEU A 151 -11.97 0.27 -2.91
C LEU A 151 -12.36 0.77 -4.30
N LEU A 152 -12.91 1.97 -4.44
CA LEU A 152 -13.28 2.54 -5.74
C LEU A 152 -12.05 2.78 -6.62
N TYR A 153 -10.97 3.34 -6.07
CA TYR A 153 -9.70 3.45 -6.80
C TYR A 153 -9.16 2.07 -7.21
N ARG A 154 -9.33 1.06 -6.35
CA ARG A 154 -8.96 -0.31 -6.69
C ARG A 154 -9.70 -0.81 -7.94
N ARG A 155 -10.99 -0.53 -8.04
CA ARG A 155 -11.81 -0.93 -9.20
C ARG A 155 -11.38 -0.26 -10.50
N VAL A 156 -10.89 0.97 -10.45
CA VAL A 156 -10.42 1.66 -11.66
C VAL A 156 -9.34 0.82 -12.37
N TRP A 157 -8.30 0.38 -11.66
CA TRP A 157 -7.22 -0.38 -12.30
C TRP A 157 -7.53 -1.86 -12.48
N GLU A 158 -8.48 -2.43 -11.72
CA GLU A 158 -8.95 -3.81 -11.90
C GLU A 158 -9.89 -3.96 -13.11
N TYR A 159 -10.82 -3.02 -13.29
CA TYR A 159 -11.84 -3.05 -14.35
C TYR A 159 -11.35 -2.37 -15.63
N PHE A 160 -10.53 -1.33 -15.51
CA PHE A 160 -10.03 -0.53 -16.62
C PHE A 160 -8.48 -0.43 -16.61
N PRO A 161 -7.76 -1.57 -16.76
CA PRO A 161 -6.30 -1.58 -16.67
C PRO A 161 -5.59 -0.75 -17.75
N ASP A 162 -6.23 -0.55 -18.91
CA ASP A 162 -5.69 0.25 -20.02
C ASP A 162 -6.01 1.76 -19.89
N SER A 163 -6.76 2.16 -18.85
CA SER A 163 -7.08 3.57 -18.61
C SER A 163 -5.83 4.38 -18.26
N PRO A 164 -5.69 5.63 -18.74
CA PRO A 164 -4.62 6.52 -18.28
C PRO A 164 -4.68 6.82 -16.78
N LEU A 165 -5.84 6.60 -16.13
CA LEU A 165 -6.03 6.78 -14.69
C LEU A 165 -5.57 5.56 -13.87
N ALA A 166 -5.34 4.41 -14.50
CA ALA A 166 -5.11 3.15 -13.80
C ALA A 166 -3.88 3.19 -12.88
N SER A 167 -2.77 3.80 -13.32
CA SER A 167 -1.57 3.90 -12.48
C SER A 167 -1.78 4.79 -11.26
N GLU A 168 -2.46 5.93 -11.43
CA GLU A 168 -2.75 6.84 -10.32
C GLU A 168 -3.74 6.22 -9.35
N ALA A 169 -4.80 5.59 -9.85
CA ALA A 169 -5.78 4.91 -9.01
C ALA A 169 -5.15 3.76 -8.21
N ALA A 170 -4.29 2.96 -8.84
CA ALA A 170 -3.58 1.89 -8.15
C ALA A 170 -2.72 2.42 -6.98
N PHE A 171 -2.02 3.53 -7.19
CA PHE A 171 -1.23 4.16 -6.14
C PHE A 171 -2.12 4.77 -5.05
N ARG A 172 -3.14 5.56 -5.38
CA ARG A 172 -4.03 6.18 -4.38
C ARG A 172 -4.76 5.14 -3.55
N SER A 173 -5.21 4.06 -4.17
CA SER A 173 -5.78 2.91 -3.46
C SER A 173 -4.78 2.37 -2.42
N ALA A 174 -3.54 2.08 -2.85
CA ALA A 174 -2.49 1.58 -1.96
C ALA A 174 -2.11 2.57 -0.85
N ASP A 175 -2.00 3.86 -1.18
CA ASP A 175 -1.62 4.92 -0.23
C ASP A 175 -2.70 5.11 0.83
N ILE A 176 -3.99 5.16 0.48
CA ILE A 176 -5.06 5.28 1.48
C ILE A 176 -4.99 4.14 2.49
N ARG A 177 -4.85 2.89 2.03
CA ARG A 177 -4.68 1.74 2.91
C ARG A 177 -3.44 1.88 3.78
N TRP A 178 -2.31 2.28 3.18
CA TRP A 178 -1.05 2.51 3.89
C TRP A 178 -1.19 3.55 5.00
N GLN A 179 -1.84 4.70 4.73
CA GLN A 179 -2.06 5.75 5.71
C GLN A 179 -2.97 5.29 6.86
N LEU A 180 -4.05 4.57 6.54
CA LEU A 180 -4.96 4.02 7.56
C LEU A 180 -4.23 3.05 8.48
N GLU A 181 -3.52 2.08 7.90
CA GLU A 181 -2.78 1.08 8.66
C GLU A 181 -1.63 1.71 9.44
N LYS A 182 -0.88 2.64 8.84
CA LYS A 182 0.20 3.38 9.51
C LYS A 182 -0.32 4.15 10.72
N ARG A 183 -1.47 4.82 10.58
CA ARG A 183 -2.10 5.51 11.70
C ARG A 183 -2.47 4.52 12.80
N ASP A 184 -3.14 3.43 12.47
CA ASP A 184 -3.60 2.44 13.44
C ASP A 184 -2.42 1.76 14.16
N VAL A 185 -1.41 1.30 13.41
CA VAL A 185 -0.18 0.71 13.93
C VAL A 185 0.56 1.69 14.84
N SER A 186 0.65 2.97 14.48
CA SER A 186 1.38 3.97 15.28
C SER A 186 0.80 4.19 16.69
N THR A 187 -0.45 3.80 16.93
CA THR A 187 -1.09 3.88 18.25
C THR A 187 -0.66 2.74 19.19
N LEU A 188 -0.10 1.67 18.65
CA LEU A 188 0.28 0.49 19.42
C LEU A 188 1.59 0.74 20.18
N PRO A 189 1.71 0.29 21.45
CA PRO A 189 2.98 0.37 22.18
C PRO A 189 4.15 -0.29 21.44
N SER A 190 3.89 -1.41 20.76
CA SER A 190 4.87 -2.16 19.98
C SER A 190 5.40 -1.40 18.75
N ALA A 191 4.72 -0.35 18.30
CA ALA A 191 5.25 0.49 17.21
C ALA A 191 6.50 1.28 17.62
N LYS A 192 6.76 1.41 18.93
CA LYS A 192 7.94 2.07 19.50
C LYS A 192 9.15 1.13 19.65
N GLU A 193 8.99 -0.17 19.39
CA GLU A 193 10.10 -1.11 19.43
C GLU A 193 11.23 -0.66 18.51
N GLN A 194 12.47 -0.78 18.98
CA GLN A 194 13.62 -0.23 18.27
C GLN A 194 13.82 -0.91 16.92
N GLU A 195 13.79 -2.24 16.89
CA GLU A 195 14.09 -3.01 15.70
C GLU A 195 12.86 -3.09 14.79
N SER A 196 13.06 -2.83 13.50
CA SER A 196 11.94 -2.70 12.55
C SER A 196 11.06 -3.95 12.50
N TYR A 197 11.65 -5.15 12.63
CA TYR A 197 10.94 -6.43 12.58
C TYR A 197 10.14 -6.78 13.85
N LEU A 198 10.40 -6.09 14.97
CA LEU A 198 9.62 -6.21 16.21
C LEU A 198 8.38 -5.31 16.20
N ARG A 199 8.31 -4.36 15.25
CA ARG A 199 7.17 -3.49 15.05
C ARG A 199 6.12 -4.20 14.19
N PRO A 200 4.83 -3.88 14.36
CA PRO A 200 3.81 -4.32 13.41
C PRO A 200 4.18 -3.83 12.00
N GLN A 201 4.25 -4.76 11.06
CA GLN A 201 4.56 -4.45 9.66
C GLN A 201 3.30 -3.94 8.95
N LEU A 202 3.46 -2.91 8.12
CA LEU A 202 2.42 -2.44 7.23
C LEU A 202 2.30 -3.37 6.02
N TYR A 203 1.09 -3.54 5.49
CA TYR A 203 0.87 -4.40 4.33
C TYR A 203 1.52 -3.84 3.06
N GLU A 204 2.61 -4.47 2.62
CA GLU A 204 3.37 -4.05 1.45
C GLU A 204 2.77 -4.49 0.12
N GLY A 205 1.78 -5.39 0.14
CA GLY A 205 1.33 -6.11 -1.05
C GLY A 205 0.81 -5.21 -2.17
N GLU A 206 0.08 -4.15 -1.84
CA GLU A 206 -0.46 -3.21 -2.85
C GLU A 206 0.63 -2.28 -3.37
N MET A 207 1.49 -1.74 -2.51
CA MET A 207 2.62 -0.90 -2.92
C MET A 207 3.59 -1.67 -3.83
N LYS A 208 3.94 -2.92 -3.49
CA LYS A 208 4.72 -3.81 -4.35
C LYS A 208 4.01 -4.09 -5.67
N ARG A 209 2.69 -4.23 -5.66
CA ARG A 209 1.89 -4.43 -6.87
C ARG A 209 1.94 -3.20 -7.78
N VAL A 210 1.83 -1.99 -7.24
CA VAL A 210 1.98 -0.73 -8.00
C VAL A 210 3.35 -0.67 -8.68
N MET A 211 4.42 -0.95 -7.94
CA MET A 211 5.79 -0.97 -8.50
C MET A 211 5.96 -2.00 -9.62
N LYS A 212 5.31 -3.16 -9.50
CA LYS A 212 5.38 -4.23 -10.50
C LYS A 212 4.54 -3.94 -11.74
N MET A 213 3.35 -3.38 -11.58
CA MET A 213 2.43 -3.11 -12.70
C MET A 213 2.86 -1.87 -13.50
N TYR A 214 3.42 -0.86 -12.82
CA TYR A 214 3.77 0.42 -13.44
C TYR A 214 5.25 0.79 -13.21
N PRO A 215 6.20 -0.06 -13.64
CA PRO A 215 7.62 0.17 -13.39
C PRO A 215 8.09 1.48 -14.02
N GLY A 216 8.91 2.25 -13.29
CA GLY A 216 9.44 3.53 -13.77
C GLY A 216 8.42 4.69 -13.77
N SER A 217 7.16 4.45 -13.42
CA SER A 217 6.18 5.53 -13.26
C SER A 217 6.45 6.35 -12.00
N LYS A 218 5.94 7.59 -11.96
CA LYS A 218 5.92 8.44 -10.76
C LYS A 218 5.30 7.68 -9.57
N GLN A 219 4.24 6.93 -9.82
CA GLN A 219 3.50 6.16 -8.82
C GLN A 219 4.35 5.03 -8.22
N ALA A 220 5.12 4.32 -9.03
CA ALA A 220 6.07 3.32 -8.53
C ALA A 220 7.18 3.94 -7.67
N MET A 221 7.64 5.16 -8.01
CA MET A 221 8.61 5.88 -7.19
C MET A 221 8.02 6.31 -5.85
N LEU A 222 6.76 6.75 -5.82
CA LEU A 222 6.06 7.09 -4.58
C LEU A 222 5.85 5.84 -3.71
N ALA A 223 5.36 4.73 -4.27
CA ALA A 223 5.22 3.46 -3.56
C ALA A 223 6.55 2.97 -2.96
N ALA A 224 7.66 3.12 -3.70
CA ALA A 224 8.99 2.76 -3.22
C ALA A 224 9.46 3.63 -2.03
N TYR A 225 8.98 4.88 -1.94
CA TYR A 225 9.26 5.77 -0.82
C TYR A 225 8.49 5.33 0.43
N ASP A 226 7.20 5.06 0.28
CA ASP A 226 6.34 4.67 1.41
C ASP A 226 6.81 3.35 2.02
N LEU A 227 7.24 2.38 1.20
CA LEU A 227 7.85 1.11 1.64
C LEU A 227 9.12 1.27 2.49
N ILE A 228 9.71 2.47 2.59
CA ILE A 228 10.78 2.73 3.55
C ILE A 228 10.26 2.62 4.99
N ASP A 229 8.99 2.94 5.28
CA ASP A 229 8.46 2.99 6.66
C ASP A 229 8.61 1.66 7.41
N ASN A 230 8.42 0.52 6.72
CA ASN A 230 8.61 -0.82 7.30
C ASN A 230 10.06 -1.15 7.66
N LYS A 231 11.01 -0.40 7.10
CA LYS A 231 12.45 -0.56 7.35
C LYS A 231 12.97 0.43 8.38
N LEU A 232 12.16 1.41 8.79
CA LEU A 232 12.55 2.37 9.82
C LEU A 232 12.53 1.72 11.20
N CYS A 233 13.38 2.22 12.09
CA CYS A 233 13.28 1.91 13.50
C CYS A 233 12.06 2.61 14.11
N GLY A 234 11.62 2.13 15.27
CA GLY A 234 10.63 2.81 16.11
C GLY A 234 11.31 3.94 16.88
N ASP A 235 11.40 3.81 18.20
CA ASP A 235 12.23 4.71 19.00
C ASP A 235 13.72 4.38 18.80
N TRP A 236 14.54 5.40 18.57
CA TRP A 236 15.99 5.24 18.45
C TRP A 236 16.66 4.93 19.80
N GLN A 237 16.01 5.22 20.93
CA GLN A 237 16.52 4.95 22.28
C GLN A 237 17.93 5.53 22.56
N GLY A 238 18.30 6.61 21.87
CA GLY A 238 19.63 7.21 21.98
C GLY A 238 20.75 6.44 21.27
N LEU A 239 20.44 5.36 20.55
CA LEU A 239 21.46 4.53 19.89
C LEU A 239 21.69 4.98 18.44
N PRO A 240 22.95 5.25 18.02
CA PRO A 240 23.24 5.79 16.69
C PRO A 240 23.00 4.80 15.53
N LYS A 241 22.92 3.49 15.82
CA LYS A 241 22.76 2.44 14.80
C LYS A 241 21.52 2.63 13.92
N CYS A 242 20.40 3.04 14.51
CA CYS A 242 19.15 3.28 13.77
C CYS A 242 19.25 4.47 12.80
N PRO A 243 19.58 5.70 13.25
CA PRO A 243 19.73 6.83 12.35
C PRO A 243 20.85 6.64 11.31
N GLU A 244 21.92 5.89 11.61
CA GLU A 244 22.92 5.48 10.62
C GLU A 244 22.29 4.68 9.46
N MET A 245 21.55 3.62 9.79
CA MET A 245 20.92 2.73 8.82
C MET A 245 19.81 3.46 8.04
N GLU A 246 18.95 4.20 8.73
CA GLU A 246 17.86 4.92 8.08
C GLU A 246 18.36 6.01 7.13
N ALA A 247 19.44 6.72 7.48
CA ALA A 247 20.04 7.70 6.57
C ALA A 247 20.49 7.05 5.26
N VAL A 248 21.05 5.83 5.32
CA VAL A 248 21.43 5.07 4.13
C VAL A 248 20.22 4.68 3.29
N LEU A 249 19.10 4.27 3.91
CA LEU A 249 17.87 3.94 3.19
C LEU A 249 17.35 5.13 2.37
N TYR A 250 17.29 6.30 2.97
CA TYR A 250 16.80 7.50 2.31
C TYR A 250 17.75 8.03 1.22
N LEU A 251 19.07 8.02 1.45
CA LEU A 251 20.04 8.38 0.40
C LEU A 251 19.94 7.42 -0.78
N LYS A 252 19.87 6.11 -0.51
CA LYS A 252 19.68 5.10 -1.55
C LYS A 252 18.41 5.35 -2.35
N TYR A 253 17.31 5.74 -1.71
CA TYR A 253 16.10 6.12 -2.43
C TYR A 253 16.32 7.36 -3.33
N ALA A 254 16.90 8.43 -2.79
CA ALA A 254 17.14 9.68 -3.53
C ALA A 254 18.09 9.48 -4.72
N ASP A 255 19.03 8.55 -4.62
CA ASP A 255 19.96 8.21 -5.71
C ASP A 255 19.34 7.26 -6.73
N GLN A 256 18.47 6.33 -6.30
CA GLN A 256 17.75 5.43 -7.20
C GLN A 256 16.65 6.13 -7.98
N PHE A 257 15.99 7.13 -7.38
CA PHE A 257 14.85 7.83 -7.95
C PHE A 257 15.05 9.35 -7.91
N PRO A 258 16.04 9.91 -8.63
CA PRO A 258 16.33 11.34 -8.58
C PRO A 258 15.18 12.23 -9.09
N GLU A 259 14.37 11.70 -10.02
CA GLU A 259 13.18 12.37 -10.59
C GLU A 259 11.92 12.20 -9.72
N SER A 260 12.00 11.46 -8.61
CA SER A 260 10.85 11.28 -7.74
C SER A 260 10.43 12.61 -7.11
N PRO A 261 9.12 12.90 -7.01
CA PRO A 261 8.62 14.01 -6.21
C PRO A 261 9.10 13.98 -4.74
N ARG A 262 9.44 12.79 -4.21
CA ARG A 262 9.92 12.58 -2.84
C ARG A 262 11.46 12.53 -2.74
N ALA A 263 12.21 12.68 -3.83
CA ALA A 263 13.67 12.57 -3.81
C ALA A 263 14.32 13.61 -2.89
N ALA A 264 13.87 14.87 -3.00
CA ALA A 264 14.35 15.95 -2.13
C ALA A 264 13.98 15.68 -0.66
N GLU A 265 12.75 15.24 -0.40
CA GLU A 265 12.32 14.89 0.95
C GLU A 265 13.15 13.75 1.55
N ALA A 266 13.40 12.69 0.80
CA ALA A 266 14.26 11.58 1.23
C ALA A 266 15.67 12.08 1.58
N MET A 267 16.29 12.88 0.72
CA MET A 267 17.61 13.44 0.98
C MET A 267 17.62 14.29 2.26
N TYR A 268 16.57 15.10 2.48
CA TYR A 268 16.41 15.85 3.73
C TYR A 268 16.30 14.93 4.96
N HIS A 269 15.51 13.86 4.87
CA HIS A 269 15.36 12.87 5.95
C HIS A 269 16.69 12.20 6.30
N ALA A 270 17.55 11.95 5.32
CA ALA A 270 18.90 11.47 5.55
C ALA A 270 19.78 12.53 6.24
N ILE A 271 19.75 13.78 5.78
CA ILE A 271 20.52 14.90 6.37
C ILE A 271 20.11 15.12 7.83
N TYR A 272 18.82 15.07 8.13
CA TYR A 272 18.30 15.16 9.49
C TYR A 272 18.89 14.08 10.39
N ARG A 273 18.84 12.82 9.95
CA ARG A 273 19.40 11.68 10.70
C ARG A 273 20.91 11.80 10.89
N LYS A 274 21.65 12.25 9.87
CA LYS A 274 23.07 12.56 10.01
C LYS A 274 23.33 13.68 11.01
N GLY A 275 22.47 14.70 11.06
CA GLY A 275 22.51 15.74 12.09
C GLY A 275 22.26 15.18 13.50
N VAL A 276 21.31 14.26 13.64
CA VAL A 276 21.06 13.56 14.91
C VAL A 276 22.27 12.74 15.35
N LEU A 277 22.96 12.06 14.43
CA LEU A 277 24.19 11.34 14.75
C LEU A 277 25.26 12.24 15.34
N VAL A 278 25.40 13.49 14.88
CA VAL A 278 26.32 14.46 15.49
C VAL A 278 25.98 14.65 16.97
N SER A 279 24.70 14.86 17.29
CA SER A 279 24.24 15.02 18.68
C SER A 279 24.48 13.76 19.51
N MET A 280 24.17 12.57 18.97
CA MET A 280 24.37 11.29 19.68
C MET A 280 25.85 11.00 19.94
N TYR A 281 26.72 11.14 18.94
CA TYR A 281 28.15 10.90 19.13
C TYR A 281 28.81 11.93 20.05
N ASN A 282 28.35 13.18 20.05
CA ASN A 282 28.81 14.18 21.02
C ASN A 282 28.39 13.80 22.44
N PHE A 283 27.17 13.27 22.63
CA PHE A 283 26.72 12.76 23.92
C PHE A 283 27.54 11.56 24.39
N ASP A 284 27.90 10.65 23.47
CA ASP A 284 28.75 9.48 23.73
C ASP A 284 30.25 9.80 23.82
N GLU A 285 30.64 11.08 23.74
CA GLU A 285 32.03 11.57 23.69
C GLU A 285 32.89 11.01 22.53
N ASP A 286 32.27 10.43 21.49
CA ASP A 286 32.93 9.98 20.26
C ASP A 286 33.14 11.14 19.27
N LYS A 287 34.09 12.02 19.60
CA LYS A 287 34.41 13.21 18.81
C LYS A 287 34.74 12.89 17.35
N LYS A 288 35.42 11.77 17.10
CA LYS A 288 35.83 11.40 15.74
C LYS A 288 34.59 11.15 14.88
N ARG A 289 33.64 10.34 15.36
CA ARG A 289 32.40 10.07 14.63
C ARG A 289 31.50 11.30 14.54
N ALA A 290 31.47 12.13 15.58
CA ALA A 290 30.74 13.40 15.55
C ALA A 290 31.26 14.33 14.45
N ASP A 291 32.58 14.50 14.34
CA ASP A 291 33.22 15.33 13.31
C ASP A 291 32.97 14.78 11.89
N ASP A 292 33.04 13.46 11.72
CA ASP A 292 32.79 12.81 10.43
C ASP A 292 31.32 12.93 10.02
N ALA A 293 30.37 12.77 10.96
CA ALA A 293 28.95 13.02 10.73
C ALA A 293 28.68 14.49 10.39
N ALA A 294 29.34 15.43 11.09
CA ALA A 294 29.18 16.86 10.83
C ALA A 294 29.65 17.22 9.41
N LYS A 295 30.79 16.68 8.96
CA LYS A 295 31.26 16.84 7.57
C LYS A 295 30.26 16.28 6.56
N GLN A 296 29.69 15.10 6.82
CA GLN A 296 28.66 14.51 5.96
C GLN A 296 27.42 15.40 5.87
N VAL A 297 26.96 15.98 6.98
CA VAL A 297 25.83 16.93 6.97
C VAL A 297 26.14 18.14 6.09
N GLN A 298 27.34 18.74 6.21
CA GLN A 298 27.71 19.89 5.37
C GLN A 298 27.76 19.51 3.89
N ALA A 299 28.36 18.37 3.56
CA ALA A 299 28.48 17.88 2.19
C ALA A 299 27.11 17.59 1.56
N LEU A 300 26.26 16.84 2.28
CA LEU A 300 24.92 16.51 1.80
C LEU A 300 24.02 17.74 1.69
N ALA A 301 24.12 18.72 2.59
CA ALA A 301 23.36 19.97 2.48
C ALA A 301 23.80 20.81 1.27
N ALA A 302 25.10 20.82 0.94
CA ALA A 302 25.60 21.45 -0.28
C ALA A 302 25.09 20.71 -1.52
N GLU A 303 25.22 19.39 -1.57
CA GLU A 303 24.71 18.56 -2.67
C GLU A 303 23.19 18.73 -2.85
N MET A 304 22.43 18.80 -1.75
CA MET A 304 20.99 19.04 -1.80
C MET A 304 20.65 20.40 -2.40
N LYS A 305 21.47 21.43 -2.12
CA LYS A 305 21.30 22.75 -2.72
C LYS A 305 21.55 22.70 -4.23
N ASP A 306 22.54 21.93 -4.66
CA ASP A 306 22.87 21.79 -6.08
C ASP A 306 21.81 20.98 -6.85
N ARG A 307 21.34 19.87 -6.28
CA ARG A 307 20.34 18.98 -6.89
C ARG A 307 18.90 19.51 -6.78
N PHE A 308 18.55 20.07 -5.63
CA PHE A 308 17.16 20.38 -5.24
C PHE A 308 16.97 21.81 -4.74
N GLY A 309 17.84 22.76 -5.11
CA GLY A 309 17.87 24.12 -4.53
C GLY A 309 16.60 24.96 -4.63
N LYS A 310 15.58 24.53 -5.39
CA LYS A 310 14.27 25.19 -5.50
C LYS A 310 13.23 24.68 -4.49
N THR A 311 13.53 23.62 -3.74
CA THR A 311 12.59 23.04 -2.76
C THR A 311 12.76 23.68 -1.39
N ASP A 312 11.70 23.66 -0.58
CA ASP A 312 11.76 24.04 0.83
C ASP A 312 12.70 23.12 1.62
N TYR A 313 12.76 21.83 1.26
CA TYR A 313 13.67 20.86 1.86
C TYR A 313 15.14 21.26 1.75
N ALA A 314 15.57 21.90 0.66
CA ALA A 314 16.93 22.41 0.53
C ALA A 314 17.22 23.52 1.56
N ALA A 315 16.28 24.44 1.78
CA ALA A 315 16.39 25.45 2.82
C ALA A 315 16.40 24.84 4.24
N ARG A 316 15.57 23.82 4.48
CA ARG A 316 15.54 23.08 5.74
C ARG A 316 16.85 22.33 6.01
N ALA A 317 17.44 21.72 4.99
CA ALA A 317 18.75 21.08 5.08
C ALA A 317 19.88 22.07 5.40
N GLN A 318 19.86 23.26 4.78
CA GLN A 318 20.80 24.33 5.11
C GLN A 318 20.65 24.79 6.58
N SER A 319 19.43 24.83 7.11
CA SER A 319 19.20 25.11 8.54
C SER A 319 19.83 24.06 9.45
N ILE A 320 19.70 22.76 9.12
CA ILE A 320 20.36 21.67 9.86
C ILE A 320 21.88 21.83 9.80
N ALA A 321 22.44 22.06 8.62
CA ALA A 321 23.88 22.25 8.45
C ALA A 321 24.40 23.47 9.23
N TYR A 322 23.64 24.57 9.27
CA TYR A 322 23.97 25.73 10.08
C TYR A 322 24.00 25.38 11.57
N LYS A 323 22.96 24.73 12.10
CA LYS A 323 22.88 24.30 13.51
C LYS A 323 24.06 23.41 13.91
N VAL A 324 24.36 22.38 13.10
CA VAL A 324 25.52 21.50 13.32
C VAL A 324 26.83 22.28 13.37
N ARG A 325 27.01 23.27 12.50
CA ARG A 325 28.21 24.13 12.48
C ARG A 325 28.33 25.01 13.73
N GLN A 326 27.20 25.44 14.28
CA GLN A 326 27.15 26.24 15.51
C GLN A 326 27.23 25.39 16.78
N GLY A 327 27.30 24.06 16.66
CA GLY A 327 27.27 23.15 17.82
C GLY A 327 25.89 22.99 18.44
N ILE A 328 24.83 23.48 17.80
CA ILE A 328 23.45 23.37 18.29
C ILE A 328 22.96 21.93 18.05
N PRO A 329 22.47 21.22 19.09
CA PRO A 329 21.99 19.85 18.94
C PRO A 329 20.77 19.78 18.02
N ILE A 330 20.76 18.78 17.15
CA ILE A 330 19.62 18.47 16.28
C ILE A 330 18.63 17.56 17.02
N PHE A 331 19.12 16.77 17.97
CA PHE A 331 18.36 15.83 18.76
C PHE A 331 18.76 15.89 20.23
N GLY A 332 17.78 15.75 21.13
CA GLY A 332 17.96 15.97 22.56
C GLY A 332 17.86 17.45 22.95
N SER A 333 18.05 17.73 24.24
CA SER A 333 18.10 19.11 24.77
C SER A 333 19.52 19.66 24.72
N ASP A 334 19.64 20.97 24.53
CA ASP A 334 20.87 21.71 24.82
C ASP A 334 21.26 21.50 26.29
N ARG A 335 22.55 21.23 26.54
CA ARG A 335 23.11 21.11 27.91
C ARG A 335 23.74 22.42 28.39
N ASP A 336 23.69 23.46 27.57
CA ASP A 336 24.22 24.81 27.87
C ASP A 336 23.23 25.68 28.64
#